data_AF-A0A3P7T5P0-F1
#
_entry.id   AF-A0A3P7T5P0-F1
#
_cell.length_a   1.000
_cell.length_b   1.000
_cell.length_c   1.000
_cell.angle_alpha   90.00
_cell.angle_beta   90.00
_cell.angle_gamma   90.00
#
_symmetry.space_group_name_H-M   'P 1'
#
loop_
_entity.id
_entity.type
_entity.pdbx_description
1 polymer ?
#
loop_
_entity_poly.entity_id
_entity_poly.type
_entity_poly.pdbx_seq_one_letter_code
_entity_poly.pdbx_strand_id
1 'polypeptide(L)'
;MCFSNSVCKLVNRTARCIQCRWHSHDTDSQCRLRSLSFGEDGGYIVLPLQITRMHWKLQFSIATVESNGVMLFAGNLSSDFLEVSLEDALIRGRFSLGYDIYEVRMDDWPENRVSDGKWHQITLDYYDNKLIISLDNCDAHIAMKYSNVTGYQKCAAEVIAKLPKKFVNIVKIP
;
A
#
# COMPACT_ATOMS: atom_id res chain seq x y z
N MET A 1 9.20 13.07 24.41
CA MET A 1 9.69 11.72 24.74
C MET A 1 10.55 11.24 23.57
N CYS A 2 11.73 10.68 23.85
CA CYS A 2 12.65 10.16 22.84
C CYS A 2 12.48 8.65 22.70
N PHE A 3 12.64 8.12 21.49
CA PHE A 3 12.37 6.72 21.18
C PHE A 3 13.66 5.94 20.91
N SER A 4 13.53 4.61 20.84
CA SER A 4 14.60 3.76 20.32
C SER A 4 15.89 3.83 21.12
N ASN A 5 15.74 3.96 22.46
CA ASN A 5 16.83 4.12 23.43
C ASN A 5 17.73 5.34 23.18
N SER A 6 17.23 6.37 22.50
CA SER A 6 17.96 7.63 22.30
C SER A 6 17.94 8.51 23.54
N VAL A 7 18.89 9.46 23.60
CA VAL A 7 19.09 10.34 24.75
C VAL A 7 18.32 11.65 24.56
N CYS A 8 17.53 12.02 25.57
CA CYS A 8 16.85 13.33 25.61
C CYS A 8 17.77 14.38 26.23
N LYS A 9 18.08 15.45 25.50
CA LYS A 9 18.91 16.56 25.99
C LYS A 9 18.21 17.90 25.76
N LEU A 10 18.32 18.80 26.74
CA LEU A 10 17.86 20.18 26.61
C LEU A 10 18.91 21.00 25.85
N VAL A 11 18.55 21.56 24.69
CA VAL A 11 19.40 22.42 23.86
C VAL A 11 18.65 23.73 23.62
N ASN A 12 19.20 24.86 24.10
CA ASN A 12 18.57 26.18 23.99
C ASN A 12 17.11 26.19 24.47
N ARG A 13 16.84 25.59 25.64
CA ARG A 13 15.49 25.41 26.23
C ARG A 13 14.53 24.54 25.41
N THR A 14 15.01 23.88 24.35
CA THR A 14 14.23 22.94 23.56
C THR A 14 14.73 21.52 23.81
N ALA A 15 13.83 20.60 24.16
CA ALA A 15 14.18 19.18 24.27
C ALA A 15 14.46 18.60 22.88
N ARG A 16 15.62 17.95 22.71
CA ARG A 16 16.02 17.27 21.47
C ARG A 16 16.44 15.84 21.78
N CYS A 17 16.12 14.93 20.87
CA CYS A 17 16.60 13.56 20.92
C CYS A 17 17.90 13.46 20.12
N ILE A 18 18.94 12.90 20.74
CA ILE A 18 20.26 12.73 20.15
C ILE A 18 20.72 11.29 20.30
N GLN A 19 21.77 10.90 19.57
CA GLN A 19 22.28 9.52 19.56
C GLN A 19 21.18 8.53 19.13
N CYS A 20 20.49 8.84 18.02
CA CYS A 20 19.53 7.92 17.43
C CYS A 20 20.22 6.61 17.02
N ARG A 21 19.55 5.48 17.22
CA ARG A 21 20.05 4.16 16.82
C ARG A 21 20.22 4.00 15.30
N TRP A 22 19.36 4.65 14.52
CA TRP A 22 19.36 4.56 13.06
C TRP A 22 19.67 5.92 12.43
N HIS A 23 19.97 5.91 11.12
CA HIS A 23 20.32 7.11 10.37
C HIS A 23 19.19 8.13 10.35
N SER A 24 19.56 9.40 10.13
CA SER A 24 18.60 10.51 10.05
C SER A 24 17.63 10.41 8.87
N HIS A 25 17.96 9.63 7.82
CA HIS A 25 17.02 9.36 6.73
C HIS A 25 15.91 8.37 7.15
N ASP A 26 16.17 7.51 8.14
CA ASP A 26 15.22 6.49 8.61
C ASP A 26 14.47 6.88 9.86
N THR A 27 14.80 8.03 10.47
CA THR A 27 14.28 8.41 11.77
C THR A 27 13.75 9.83 11.82
N ASP A 28 12.75 10.06 12.67
CA ASP A 28 12.27 11.42 12.95
C ASP A 28 13.08 12.13 14.04
N SER A 29 12.71 13.39 14.32
CA SER A 29 13.35 14.22 15.35
C SER A 29 13.25 13.66 16.78
N GLN A 30 12.43 12.63 16.98
CA GLN A 30 12.29 11.91 18.25
C GLN A 30 13.02 10.54 18.22
N CYS A 31 13.83 10.27 17.20
CA CYS A 31 14.51 9.00 16.93
C CYS A 31 13.56 7.80 16.77
N ARG A 32 12.30 8.01 16.35
CA ARG A 32 11.43 6.89 15.94
C ARG A 32 11.84 6.41 14.56
N LEU A 33 11.94 5.10 14.38
CA LEU A 33 12.11 4.49 13.06
C LEU A 33 10.88 4.77 12.19
N ARG A 34 11.11 5.22 10.95
CA ARG A 34 10.10 5.65 9.98
C ARG A 34 10.17 4.90 8.66
N SER A 35 11.34 4.41 8.29
CA SER A 35 11.54 3.58 7.10
C SER A 35 12.42 2.37 7.41
N LEU A 36 12.33 1.38 6.54
CA LEU A 36 13.14 0.18 6.52
C LEU A 36 13.65 0.00 5.08
N SER A 37 14.89 -0.46 4.96
CA SER A 37 15.53 -0.75 3.67
C SER A 37 15.70 -2.25 3.53
N PHE A 38 15.40 -2.76 2.34
CA PHE A 38 15.61 -4.16 1.96
C PHE A 38 16.76 -4.20 0.94
N GLY A 39 17.79 -4.99 1.23
CA GLY A 39 18.96 -5.12 0.37
C GLY A 39 18.73 -6.08 -0.80
N GLU A 40 19.79 -6.38 -1.55
CA GLU A 40 19.76 -7.28 -2.72
C GLU A 40 19.33 -8.71 -2.36
N ASP A 41 19.65 -9.17 -1.15
CA ASP A 41 19.21 -10.47 -0.63
C ASP A 41 17.70 -10.52 -0.32
N GLY A 42 17.01 -9.39 -0.47
CA GLY A 42 15.60 -9.22 -0.16
C GLY A 42 15.32 -9.22 1.34
N GLY A 43 14.04 -9.30 1.67
CA GLY A 43 13.58 -9.39 3.05
C GLY A 43 12.10 -9.06 3.16
N TYR A 44 11.54 -9.31 4.34
CA TYR A 44 10.15 -8.97 4.64
C TYR A 44 10.02 -8.64 6.13
N ILE A 45 8.99 -7.87 6.45
CA ILE A 45 8.51 -7.68 7.81
C ILE A 45 7.10 -8.21 7.92
N VAL A 46 6.79 -8.85 9.04
CA VAL A 46 5.44 -9.32 9.33
C VAL A 46 4.79 -8.30 10.25
N LEU A 47 3.74 -7.65 9.74
CA LEU A 47 2.90 -6.75 10.53
C LEU A 47 1.67 -7.53 11.02
N PRO A 48 1.38 -7.55 12.32
CA PRO A 48 0.20 -8.23 12.87
C PRO A 48 -1.06 -7.37 12.62
N LEU A 49 -1.37 -7.11 11.35
CA LEU A 49 -2.55 -6.37 10.92
C LEU A 49 -3.66 -7.33 10.54
N GLN A 50 -4.85 -7.10 11.09
CA GLN A 50 -6.05 -7.84 10.69
C GLN A 50 -6.86 -7.00 9.71
N ILE A 51 -6.88 -7.42 8.45
CA ILE A 51 -7.64 -6.76 7.39
C ILE A 51 -9.06 -7.33 7.39
N THR A 52 -10.09 -6.46 7.41
CA THR A 52 -11.49 -6.89 7.38
C THR A 52 -11.98 -7.09 5.94
N ARG A 53 -13.07 -7.84 5.76
CA ARG A 53 -13.72 -8.01 4.45
C ARG A 53 -14.71 -6.87 4.10
N MET A 54 -14.87 -5.85 4.95
CA MET A 54 -15.93 -4.84 4.82
C MET A 54 -15.41 -3.52 4.24
N HIS A 55 -14.52 -2.86 4.97
CA HIS A 55 -13.87 -1.63 4.56
C HIS A 55 -12.52 -1.52 5.26
N TRP A 56 -11.49 -1.19 4.52
CA TRP A 56 -10.21 -0.77 5.07
C TRP A 56 -9.50 0.19 4.11
N LYS A 57 -8.60 0.99 4.68
CA LYS A 57 -7.70 1.86 3.94
C LYS A 57 -6.29 1.66 4.47
N LEU A 58 -5.35 1.41 3.56
CA LEU A 58 -3.94 1.25 3.88
C LEU A 58 -3.12 2.23 3.05
N GLN A 59 -2.15 2.88 3.69
CA GLN A 59 -1.24 3.79 3.04
C GLN A 59 0.18 3.49 3.48
N PHE A 60 1.09 3.43 2.52
CA PHE A 60 2.52 3.28 2.75
C PHE A 60 3.30 4.01 1.66
N SER A 61 4.59 4.22 1.89
CA SER A 61 5.47 4.85 0.92
C SER A 61 6.63 3.93 0.59
N ILE A 62 7.09 4.00 -0.66
CA ILE A 62 8.24 3.25 -1.16
C ILE A 62 9.20 4.19 -1.87
N ALA A 63 10.48 3.83 -1.89
CA ALA A 63 11.46 4.38 -2.82
C ALA A 63 12.31 3.22 -3.32
N THR A 64 12.31 2.99 -4.65
CA THR A 64 13.00 1.85 -5.24
C THR A 64 13.45 2.16 -6.66
N VAL A 65 14.49 1.46 -7.12
CA VAL A 65 14.89 1.41 -8.54
C VAL A 65 14.56 0.05 -9.17
N GLU A 66 14.10 -0.91 -8.36
CA GLU A 66 13.65 -2.22 -8.83
C GLU A 66 12.34 -2.10 -9.58
N SER A 67 12.26 -2.73 -10.75
CA SER A 67 11.06 -2.70 -11.60
C SER A 67 10.05 -3.78 -11.23
N ASN A 68 10.44 -4.78 -10.46
CA ASN A 68 9.60 -5.92 -10.10
C ASN A 68 9.79 -6.29 -8.63
N GLY A 69 8.71 -6.69 -7.96
CA GLY A 69 8.79 -7.15 -6.56
C GLY A 69 7.47 -7.07 -5.83
N VAL A 70 7.27 -7.92 -4.82
CA VAL A 70 6.10 -7.86 -3.94
C VAL A 70 6.36 -6.87 -2.82
N MET A 71 5.45 -5.91 -2.64
CA MET A 71 5.55 -4.89 -1.58
C MET A 71 4.68 -5.25 -0.38
N LEU A 72 3.49 -5.82 -0.65
CA LEU A 72 2.55 -6.21 0.39
C LEU A 72 1.88 -7.53 0.01
N PHE A 73 1.83 -8.43 0.97
CA PHE A 73 1.07 -9.66 0.88
C PHE A 73 0.32 -9.91 2.19
N ALA A 74 -0.97 -10.22 2.10
CA ALA A 74 -1.79 -10.61 3.23
C ALA A 74 -2.69 -11.78 2.83
N GLY A 75 -2.82 -12.77 3.71
CA GLY A 75 -3.69 -13.92 3.51
C GLY A 75 -2.99 -15.13 2.90
N ASN A 76 -3.70 -15.89 2.06
CA ASN A 76 -3.25 -17.14 1.47
C ASN A 76 -3.76 -17.24 0.02
N LEU A 77 -2.85 -17.52 -0.92
CA LEU A 77 -3.17 -17.65 -2.35
C LEU A 77 -4.24 -18.71 -2.65
N SER A 78 -4.43 -19.70 -1.78
CA SER A 78 -5.46 -20.74 -1.90
C SER A 78 -6.83 -20.35 -1.31
N SER A 79 -6.97 -19.15 -0.75
CA SER A 79 -8.19 -18.66 -0.12
C SER A 79 -8.33 -17.15 -0.37
N ASP A 80 -8.49 -16.36 0.69
CA ASP A 80 -8.47 -14.91 0.63
C ASP A 80 -7.03 -14.39 0.63
N PHE A 81 -6.73 -13.49 -0.28
CA PHE A 81 -5.47 -12.77 -0.22
C PHE A 81 -5.59 -11.36 -0.78
N LEU A 82 -4.61 -10.55 -0.45
CA LEU A 82 -4.28 -9.27 -1.08
C LEU A 82 -2.78 -9.29 -1.40
N GLU A 83 -2.44 -9.02 -2.64
CA GLU A 83 -1.08 -8.85 -3.14
C GLU A 83 -0.98 -7.48 -3.81
N VAL A 84 0.01 -6.68 -3.41
CA VAL A 84 0.39 -5.46 -4.10
C VAL A 84 1.85 -5.56 -4.48
N SER A 85 2.12 -5.41 -5.76
CA SER A 85 3.42 -5.67 -6.36
C SER A 85 3.77 -4.62 -7.41
N LEU A 86 5.06 -4.56 -7.75
CA LEU A 86 5.57 -3.91 -8.93
C LEU A 86 5.73 -4.93 -10.05
N GLU A 87 5.26 -4.55 -11.23
CA GLU A 87 5.44 -5.28 -12.48
C GLU A 87 5.81 -4.25 -13.56
N ASP A 88 7.01 -4.35 -14.15
CA ASP A 88 7.61 -3.37 -15.06
C ASP A 88 7.51 -1.91 -14.58
N ALA A 89 7.84 -1.66 -13.32
CA ALA A 89 7.78 -0.38 -12.63
C ALA A 89 6.38 0.20 -12.40
N LEU A 90 5.32 -0.54 -12.73
CA LEU A 90 3.92 -0.15 -12.50
C LEU A 90 3.34 -0.94 -11.33
N ILE A 91 2.51 -0.28 -10.53
CA ILE A 91 1.81 -0.93 -9.43
C ILE A 91 0.73 -1.87 -9.98
N ARG A 92 0.68 -3.07 -9.43
CA ARG A 92 -0.37 -4.05 -9.63
C ARG A 92 -0.98 -4.45 -8.29
N GLY A 93 -2.30 -4.57 -8.27
CA GLY A 93 -3.06 -5.15 -7.17
C GLY A 93 -3.75 -6.43 -7.61
N ARG A 94 -3.70 -7.44 -6.76
CA ARG A 94 -4.46 -8.68 -6.90
C ARG A 94 -5.12 -9.02 -5.58
N PHE A 95 -6.37 -9.44 -5.60
CA PHE A 95 -7.02 -9.92 -4.40
C PHE A 95 -8.04 -11.01 -4.70
N SER A 96 -8.32 -11.82 -3.69
CA SER A 96 -9.34 -12.87 -3.70
C SER A 96 -10.16 -12.80 -2.42
N LEU A 97 -11.45 -13.08 -2.55
CA LEU A 97 -12.39 -13.24 -1.42
C LEU A 97 -12.83 -14.71 -1.26
N GLY A 98 -12.00 -15.63 -1.77
CA GLY A 98 -12.16 -17.08 -1.64
C GLY A 98 -12.75 -17.79 -2.88
N TYR A 99 -12.93 -17.09 -4.00
CA TYR A 99 -13.52 -17.66 -5.22
C TYR A 99 -12.68 -17.33 -6.45
N ASP A 100 -12.78 -16.08 -6.94
CA ASP A 100 -12.04 -15.58 -8.09
C ASP A 100 -10.88 -14.68 -7.67
N ILE A 101 -9.89 -14.57 -8.54
CA ILE A 101 -8.82 -13.60 -8.44
C ILE A 101 -9.21 -12.37 -9.26
N TYR A 102 -9.21 -11.23 -8.60
CA TYR A 102 -9.46 -9.93 -9.20
C TYR A 102 -8.17 -9.14 -9.24
N GLU A 103 -7.88 -8.50 -10.37
CA GLU A 103 -6.63 -7.78 -10.57
C GLU A 103 -6.82 -6.42 -11.23
N VAL A 104 -5.91 -5.51 -10.92
CA VAL A 104 -5.80 -4.18 -11.52
C VAL A 104 -4.34 -3.82 -11.65
N ARG A 105 -3.99 -3.13 -12.74
CA ARG A 105 -2.67 -2.53 -12.95
C ARG A 105 -2.85 -1.05 -13.23
N MET A 106 -1.93 -0.23 -12.75
CA MET A 106 -1.87 1.18 -13.10
C MET A 106 -1.65 1.36 -14.61
N ASP A 107 -2.28 2.38 -15.19
CA ASP A 107 -2.04 2.74 -16.59
C ASP A 107 -0.56 3.09 -16.81
N ASP A 108 -0.01 2.72 -17.96
CA ASP A 108 1.39 3.00 -18.30
C ASP A 108 1.59 4.47 -18.68
N TRP A 109 1.70 5.31 -17.66
CA TRP A 109 1.98 6.73 -17.75
C TRP A 109 3.34 7.01 -17.08
N PRO A 110 4.13 7.96 -17.58
CA PRO A 110 5.42 8.30 -16.98
C PRO A 110 5.33 8.56 -15.47
N GLU A 111 4.27 9.24 -15.03
CA GLU A 111 4.03 9.58 -13.62
C GLU A 111 3.64 8.37 -12.76
N ASN A 112 3.19 7.28 -13.37
CA ASN A 112 2.82 6.05 -12.67
C ASN A 112 4.00 5.08 -12.49
N ARG A 113 5.15 5.35 -13.11
CA ARG A 113 6.36 4.52 -13.02
C ARG A 113 7.18 4.90 -11.80
N VAL A 114 7.04 4.13 -10.72
CA VAL A 114 7.55 4.47 -9.38
C VAL A 114 8.96 3.94 -9.09
N SER A 115 9.59 3.28 -10.05
CA SER A 115 10.97 2.75 -9.92
C SER A 115 12.04 3.82 -10.23
N ASP A 116 11.84 5.06 -9.77
CA ASP A 116 12.72 6.20 -10.08
C ASP A 116 13.64 6.58 -8.90
N GLY A 117 13.64 5.77 -7.83
CA GLY A 117 14.39 6.01 -6.60
C GLY A 117 13.82 7.11 -5.70
N LYS A 118 12.70 7.75 -6.05
CA LYS A 118 12.02 8.73 -5.21
C LYS A 118 10.93 8.09 -4.37
N TRP A 119 10.55 8.81 -3.32
CA TRP A 119 9.45 8.39 -2.47
C TRP A 119 8.11 8.60 -3.18
N HIS A 120 7.38 7.50 -3.35
CA HIS A 120 6.00 7.50 -3.82
C HIS A 120 5.08 6.98 -2.71
N GLN A 121 3.94 7.62 -2.53
CA GLN A 121 2.90 7.16 -1.61
C GLN A 121 1.89 6.30 -2.37
N ILE A 122 1.64 5.10 -1.88
CA ILE A 122 0.63 4.19 -2.42
C ILE A 122 -0.52 4.14 -1.41
N THR A 123 -1.72 4.44 -1.89
CA THR A 123 -2.95 4.31 -1.11
C THR A 123 -3.81 3.20 -1.68
N LEU A 124 -4.21 2.28 -0.83
CA LEU A 124 -5.16 1.21 -1.11
C LEU A 124 -6.45 1.52 -0.33
N ASP A 125 -7.56 1.62 -1.03
CA ASP A 125 -8.89 1.83 -0.43
C ASP A 125 -9.80 0.70 -0.89
N TYR A 126 -10.31 -0.08 0.06
CA TYR A 126 -11.18 -1.21 -0.23
C TYR A 126 -12.52 -1.05 0.45
N TYR A 127 -13.59 -0.97 -0.34
CA TYR A 127 -14.97 -0.88 0.15
C TYR A 127 -15.93 -1.38 -0.93
N ASP A 128 -17.14 -1.83 -0.58
CA ASP A 128 -18.14 -2.31 -1.55
C ASP A 128 -17.61 -3.33 -2.56
N ASN A 129 -16.73 -4.23 -2.11
CA ASN A 129 -16.02 -5.23 -2.93
C ASN A 129 -15.12 -4.64 -4.02
N LYS A 130 -14.78 -3.36 -3.92
CA LYS A 130 -13.91 -2.64 -4.84
C LYS A 130 -12.57 -2.38 -4.17
N LEU A 131 -11.48 -2.64 -4.87
CA LEU A 131 -10.14 -2.18 -4.52
C LEU A 131 -9.78 -1.00 -5.43
N ILE A 132 -9.43 0.14 -4.84
CA ILE A 132 -8.88 1.30 -5.52
C ILE A 132 -7.42 1.44 -5.10
N ILE A 133 -6.54 1.62 -6.08
CA ILE A 133 -5.14 1.97 -5.89
C ILE A 133 -4.94 3.38 -6.40
N SER A 134 -4.29 4.24 -5.63
CA SER A 134 -3.93 5.60 -6.06
C SER A 134 -2.52 5.97 -5.63
N LEU A 135 -1.83 6.73 -6.48
CA LEU A 135 -0.46 7.19 -6.26
C LEU A 135 -0.41 8.64 -5.79
N ASP A 136 0.47 8.93 -4.84
CA ASP A 136 0.81 10.27 -4.38
C ASP A 136 -0.43 11.09 -3.99
N ASN A 137 -0.54 12.34 -4.46
CA ASN A 137 -1.64 13.25 -4.15
C ASN A 137 -2.84 13.12 -5.11
N CYS A 138 -3.04 11.93 -5.69
CA CYS A 138 -4.08 11.67 -6.67
C CYS A 138 -5.50 11.85 -6.12
N ASP A 139 -6.33 12.60 -6.84
CA ASP A 139 -7.78 12.53 -6.73
C ASP A 139 -8.27 11.33 -7.54
N ALA A 140 -8.48 10.21 -6.86
CA ALA A 140 -8.88 8.96 -7.49
C ALA A 140 -10.21 9.07 -8.25
N HIS A 141 -11.16 9.91 -7.79
CA HIS A 141 -12.44 10.07 -8.45
C HIS A 141 -12.29 10.79 -9.80
N ILE A 142 -11.48 11.84 -9.84
CA ILE A 142 -11.16 12.56 -11.08
C ILE A 142 -10.34 11.68 -12.03
N ALA A 143 -9.28 11.03 -11.53
CA ALA A 143 -8.42 10.16 -12.33
C ALA A 143 -9.18 9.05 -13.05
N MET A 144 -10.11 8.39 -12.37
CA MET A 144 -10.85 7.27 -12.94
C MET A 144 -12.01 7.70 -13.85
N LYS A 145 -12.78 8.74 -13.48
CA LYS A 145 -14.01 9.11 -14.21
C LYS A 145 -13.83 10.22 -15.24
N TYR A 146 -12.89 11.13 -15.03
CA TYR A 146 -12.81 12.40 -15.77
C TYR A 146 -11.45 12.66 -16.41
N SER A 147 -10.45 11.78 -16.27
CA SER A 147 -9.12 11.95 -16.87
C SER A 147 -9.16 12.19 -18.38
N ASN A 148 -9.95 11.40 -19.12
CA ASN A 148 -10.09 11.55 -20.58
C ASN A 148 -10.71 12.90 -21.02
N VAL A 149 -11.44 13.58 -20.13
CA VAL A 149 -12.11 14.87 -20.43
C VAL A 149 -11.28 16.05 -19.93
N THR A 150 -10.67 15.91 -18.76
CA THR A 150 -9.97 17.00 -18.07
C THR A 150 -8.47 17.04 -18.36
N GLY A 151 -7.91 15.97 -18.91
CA GLY A 151 -6.46 15.78 -19.01
C GLY A 151 -5.80 15.50 -17.66
N TYR A 152 -6.58 15.24 -16.60
CA TYR A 152 -6.05 14.84 -15.30
C TYR A 152 -5.28 13.52 -15.41
N GLN A 153 -4.14 13.44 -14.74
CA GLN A 153 -3.28 12.27 -14.73
C GLN A 153 -4.03 10.99 -14.30
N LYS A 154 -3.71 9.85 -14.93
CA LYS A 154 -4.33 8.55 -14.63
C LYS A 154 -3.65 7.85 -13.46
N CYS A 155 -3.58 8.55 -12.34
CA CYS A 155 -2.87 8.16 -11.12
C CYS A 155 -3.65 7.21 -10.19
N ALA A 156 -4.78 6.65 -10.66
CA ALA A 156 -5.56 5.69 -9.89
C ALA A 156 -6.20 4.64 -10.80
N ALA A 157 -6.39 3.45 -10.25
CA ALA A 157 -7.02 2.33 -10.92
C ALA A 157 -7.95 1.57 -9.95
N GLU A 158 -9.05 1.01 -10.46
CA GLU A 158 -9.99 0.22 -9.66
C GLU A 158 -10.25 -1.17 -10.25
N VAL A 159 -10.60 -2.10 -9.37
CA VAL A 159 -11.19 -3.39 -9.73
C VAL A 159 -12.31 -3.73 -8.75
N ILE A 160 -13.38 -4.30 -9.28
CA ILE A 160 -14.58 -4.67 -8.51
C ILE A 160 -14.72 -6.19 -8.52
N ALA A 161 -14.76 -6.78 -7.32
CA ALA A 161 -15.06 -8.18 -7.15
C ALA A 161 -16.56 -8.46 -7.35
N LYS A 162 -16.86 -9.49 -8.14
CA LYS A 162 -18.22 -9.98 -8.34
C LYS A 162 -18.49 -11.10 -7.35
N LEU A 163 -19.13 -10.77 -6.24
CA LEU A 163 -19.54 -11.79 -5.29
C LEU A 163 -20.57 -12.73 -5.92
N PRO A 164 -20.43 -14.07 -5.75
CA PRO A 164 -21.47 -15.00 -6.15
C PRO A 164 -22.78 -14.63 -5.44
N LYS A 165 -23.91 -14.82 -6.14
CA LYS A 165 -25.23 -14.69 -5.51
C LYS A 165 -25.23 -15.55 -4.25
N LYS A 166 -25.61 -15.00 -3.09
CA LYS A 166 -25.80 -15.78 -1.86
C LYS A 166 -26.59 -17.03 -2.22
N PHE A 167 -25.98 -18.21 -2.11
CA PHE A 167 -26.73 -19.44 -2.05
C PHE A 167 -27.46 -19.42 -0.72
N VAL A 168 -28.70 -18.94 -0.73
CA VAL A 168 -29.65 -19.28 0.33
C VAL A 168 -29.87 -20.78 0.15
N ASN A 169 -29.07 -21.59 0.85
CA ASN A 169 -29.44 -22.97 1.12
C ASN A 169 -30.69 -22.89 1.97
N ILE A 170 -31.85 -22.81 1.31
CA ILE A 170 -33.13 -23.15 1.90
C ILE A 170 -32.97 -24.64 2.20
N VAL A 171 -32.53 -24.96 3.41
CA VAL A 171 -32.72 -26.28 3.98
C VAL A 171 -34.23 -26.47 3.99
N LYS A 172 -34.77 -27.11 2.96
CA LYS A 172 -36.09 -27.73 3.03
C LYS A 172 -35.93 -28.89 4.00
N ILE A 173 -36.21 -28.62 5.26
CA ILE A 173 -36.41 -29.67 6.25
C ILE A 173 -37.75 -30.34 5.88
N PRO A 174 -37.79 -31.69 5.75
CA PRO A 174 -39.00 -32.44 5.44
C PRO A 174 -40.10 -32.28 6.50
#